data_AF-A0A5J5F5Z5-F1
#
_entry.id   AF-A0A5J5F5Z5-F1
#
_cell.length_a   1.000
_cell.length_b   1.000
_cell.length_c   1.000
_cell.angle_alpha   90.00
_cell.angle_beta   90.00
_cell.angle_gamma   90.00
#
_symmetry.space_group_name_H-M   'P 1'
#
loop_
_entity.id
_entity.type
_entity.pdbx_description
1 polymer ?
#
loop_
_entity_poly.entity_id
_entity_poly.type
_entity_poly.pdbx_seq_one_letter_code
_entity_poly.pdbx_strand_id
1 'polypeptide(L)' 'TSSPYPRSVLKRTVKAHSGLNISKNTDVLLYLDYVLFMQDLMREASIKARGRGATTISPSDIKKVQE' A
#
# COMPACT_ATOMS: atom_id res chain seq x y z
N THR A 1 6.27 6.85 21.81
CA THR A 1 5.14 6.79 20.88
C THR A 1 5.64 6.23 19.56
N SER A 2 5.12 5.09 19.09
CA SER A 2 5.53 4.51 17.82
C SER A 2 4.97 5.38 16.69
N SER A 3 5.84 5.99 15.87
CA SER A 3 5.39 6.67 14.66
C SER A 3 4.74 5.62 13.76
N PRO A 4 3.52 5.85 13.23
CA PRO A 4 2.86 4.90 12.32
C PRO A 4 3.64 4.74 11.01
N TYR A 5 4.66 5.57 10.78
CA TYR A 5 5.42 5.62 9.56
C TYR A 5 6.81 4.95 9.70
N PRO A 6 7.03 3.75 9.11
CA PRO A 6 8.29 3.01 9.21
C PRO A 6 9.37 3.52 8.24
N ARG A 7 9.98 4.68 8.55
CA ARG A 7 10.98 5.38 7.70
C ARG A 7 12.15 4.49 7.26
N SER A 8 12.71 3.70 8.17
CA SER A 8 13.91 2.89 7.92
C SER A 8 13.65 1.77 6.90
N VAL A 9 12.51 1.09 7.03
CA VAL A 9 12.08 0.04 6.11
C VAL A 9 11.83 0.63 4.74
N LEU A 10 11.07 1.73 4.66
CA LEU A 10 10.74 2.36 3.38
C LEU A 10 12.00 2.79 2.62
N LYS A 11 12.94 3.46 3.30
CA LYS A 11 14.23 3.86 2.70
C LYS A 11 15.04 2.66 2.21
N ARG A 12 15.11 1.58 2.99
CA ARG A 12 15.83 0.37 2.60
C ARG A 12 15.21 -0.31 1.39
N THR A 13 13.88 -0.47 1.37
CA THR A 13 13.15 -1.06 0.25
C THR A 13 13.36 -0.26 -1.03
N VAL A 14 13.11 1.05 -1.01
CA VAL A 14 13.28 1.90 -2.19
C VAL A 14 14.73 1.91 -2.67
N LYS A 15 15.72 1.97 -1.78
CA LYS A 15 17.13 1.90 -2.17
C LYS A 15 17.47 0.56 -2.85
N ALA A 16 16.95 -0.55 -2.33
CA ALA A 16 17.18 -1.87 -2.90
C ALA A 16 16.58 -2.02 -4.31
N HIS A 17 15.45 -1.34 -4.60
CA HIS A 17 14.78 -1.43 -5.90
C HIS A 17 15.17 -0.35 -6.91
N SER A 18 15.58 0.84 -6.46
CA SER A 18 15.95 1.96 -7.33
C SER A 18 17.46 2.19 -7.44
N GLY A 19 18.27 1.69 -6.50
CA GLY A 19 19.69 2.03 -6.38
C GLY A 19 19.94 3.47 -5.88
N LEU A 20 18.90 4.25 -5.62
CA LEU A 20 18.99 5.66 -5.27
C LEU A 20 18.80 5.88 -3.75
N ASN A 21 19.47 6.90 -3.22
CA ASN A 21 19.19 7.38 -1.87
C ASN A 21 17.97 8.30 -1.89
N ILE A 22 17.12 8.20 -0.88
CA ILE A 22 15.94 9.06 -0.75
C ILE A 22 16.35 10.39 -0.06
N SER A 23 15.94 11.52 -0.65
CA SER A 23 16.10 12.85 -0.06
C SER A 23 15.27 13.03 1.23
N LYS A 24 15.55 14.08 1.99
CA LYS A 24 14.80 14.40 3.21
C LYS A 24 13.33 14.65 2.86
N ASN A 25 12.41 14.05 3.62
CA ASN A 25 10.96 14.16 3.50
C ASN A 25 10.30 13.49 2.27
N THR A 26 11.05 13.14 1.22
CA THR A 26 10.51 12.33 0.10
C THR A 26 9.93 11.01 0.59
N ASP A 27 10.52 10.45 1.64
CA ASP A 27 10.07 9.22 2.27
C ASP A 27 8.65 9.37 2.89
N VAL A 28 8.30 10.55 3.38
CA VAL A 28 6.94 10.86 3.88
C VAL A 28 5.93 10.84 2.75
N LEU A 29 6.27 11.42 1.59
CA LEU A 29 5.38 11.46 0.43
C LEU A 29 5.16 10.05 -0.15
N LEU A 30 6.22 9.25 -0.25
CA LEU A 30 6.12 7.85 -0.67
C LEU A 30 5.23 7.03 0.26
N TYR A 31 5.28 7.30 1.57
CA TYR A 31 4.40 6.62 2.51
C TYR A 31 2.95 7.06 2.39
N LEU A 32 2.71 8.36 2.19
CA LEU A 32 1.37 8.87 1.95
C LEU A 32 0.75 8.23 0.71
N ASP A 33 1.51 8.19 -0.39
CA ASP A 33 1.12 7.56 -1.65
C ASP A 33 0.78 6.07 -1.44
N TYR A 34 1.65 5.33 -0.75
CA TYR A 34 1.37 3.94 -0.37
C TYR A 34 0.08 3.77 0.44
N VAL A 35 -0.17 4.64 1.42
CA VAL A 35 -1.39 4.57 2.25
C VAL A 35 -2.64 4.84 1.41
N LEU A 36 -2.59 5.83 0.51
CA LEU A 36 -3.70 6.13 -0.41
C LEU A 36 -3.96 4.95 -1.35
N PHE A 37 -2.90 4.39 -1.93
CA PHE A 37 -2.99 3.16 -2.73
C PHE A 37 -3.66 2.01 -1.96
N MET A 38 -3.24 1.76 -0.72
CA MET A 38 -3.84 0.69 0.11
C MET A 38 -5.32 0.96 0.43
N GLN A 39 -5.71 2.22 0.62
CA GLN A 39 -7.12 2.57 0.85
C GLN A 39 -7.98 2.29 -0.39
N ASP A 40 -7.51 2.67 -1.57
CA ASP A 40 -8.22 2.44 -2.82
C ASP A 40 -8.28 0.94 -3.17
N LEU A 41 -7.15 0.23 -3.03
CA LEU A 41 -7.09 -1.23 -3.19
C LEU A 41 -8.11 -1.95 -2.31
N MET A 42 -8.19 -1.59 -1.02
CA MET A 42 -9.11 -2.21 -0.08
C MET A 42 -10.56 -1.83 -0.34
N ARG A 43 -10.83 -0.60 -0.81
CA ARG A 43 -12.17 -0.19 -1.25
C ARG A 43 -12.65 -1.07 -2.40
N GLU A 44 -11.84 -1.24 -3.44
CA GLU A 44 -12.19 -2.05 -4.59
C GLU A 44 -12.33 -3.55 -4.27
N ALA A 45 -11.40 -4.10 -3.49
CA ALA A 45 -11.47 -5.49 -3.04
C ALA A 45 -12.75 -5.74 -2.22
N SER A 46 -13.17 -4.78 -1.40
CA SER A 46 -14.42 -4.85 -0.63
C SER A 46 -15.66 -4.87 -1.54
N ILE A 47 -15.66 -4.07 -2.61
CA ILE A 47 -16.76 -4.06 -3.60
C ILE A 47 -16.85 -5.42 -4.29
N LYS A 48 -15.71 -6.00 -4.72
CA LYS A 48 -15.64 -7.32 -5.35
C LYS A 48 -16.12 -8.43 -4.42
N ALA A 49 -15.69 -8.41 -3.16
CA ALA A 49 -16.14 -9.36 -2.14
C ALA A 49 -17.66 -9.30 -1.91
N ARG A 50 -18.23 -8.09 -1.86
CA ARG A 50 -19.69 -7.90 -1.75
C ARG A 50 -20.43 -8.38 -2.99
N GLY A 51 -19.88 -8.16 -4.18
CA GLY A 51 -20.45 -8.62 -5.45
C GLY A 51 -20.60 -10.14 -5.54
N ARG A 52 -19.73 -10.91 -4.87
CA ARG A 52 -19.86 -12.37 -4.74
C ARG A 52 -20.68 -12.83 -3.52
N GLY A 53 -21.33 -11.92 -2.80
CA GLY A 53 -22.13 -12.22 -1.61
C GLY A 53 -21.30 -12.55 -0.36
N ALA A 54 -20.02 -12.18 -0.32
CA ALA A 54 -19.14 -12.53 0.79
C ALA A 54 -18.97 -11.40 1.81
N THR A 55 -18.83 -11.80 3.06
CA THR A 55 -18.62 -10.91 4.20
C THR A 55 -17.14 -10.63 4.49
N THR A 56 -16.23 -11.44 3.94
CA THR A 56 -14.78 -11.34 4.12
C THR A 56 -14.06 -11.16 2.79
N ILE A 57 -12.95 -10.43 2.79
CA ILE A 57 -12.10 -10.25 1.61
C ILE A 57 -11.22 -11.48 1.43
N SER A 58 -11.17 -12.00 0.21
CA SER A 58 -10.33 -13.14 -0.18
C SER A 58 -9.16 -12.69 -1.07
N PRO A 59 -8.09 -13.49 -1.20
CA PRO A 59 -6.98 -13.18 -2.11
C PRO A 59 -7.42 -12.95 -3.56
N SER A 60 -8.48 -13.63 -4.02
CA SER A 60 -9.05 -13.42 -5.36
C SER A 60 -9.71 -12.05 -5.55
N ASP A 61 -10.20 -11.42 -4.48
CA ASP A 61 -10.80 -10.09 -4.54
C ASP A 61 -9.71 -9.01 -4.71
N ILE A 62 -8.50 -9.26 -4.19
CA ILE A 62 -7.32 -8.37 -4.30
C ILE A 62 -6.62 -8.57 -5.65
N LYS A 63 -6.38 -9.82 -6.07
CA LYS A 63 -5.63 -10.13 -7.30
C LYS A 63 -6.31 -9.61 -8.58
N LYS A 64 -7.63 -9.42 -8.54
CA LYS A 64 -8.40 -8.85 -9.65
C LYS A 64 -8.37 -7.31 -9.69
N VAL A 65 -7.78 -6.64 -8.70
CA VAL A 65 -7.59 -5.18 -8.64
C VAL A 65 -6.18 -4.83 -9.16
N GLN A 66 -5.78 -5.42 -10.29
CA GLN A 66 -4.67 -4.85 -11.05
C GLN A 66 -5.28 -3.80 -11.98
N GLU A 67 -4.82 -2.56 -11.87
CA GLU A 67 -5.02 -1.51 -12.88
C GLU A 67 -4.73 -2.02 -14.30
#